data_AF-A0A8H2PFL5-F1
#
_entry.id   AF-A0A8H2PFL5-F1
#
_cell.length_a   1.000
_cell.length_b   1.000
_cell.length_c   1.000
_cell.angle_alpha   90.00
_cell.angle_beta   90.00
_cell.angle_gamma   90.00
#
_symmetry.space_group_name_H-M   'P 1'
#
loop_
_entity.id
_entity.type
_entity.pdbx_description
1 polymer ?
#
loop_
_entity_poly.entity_id
_entity_poly.type
_entity_poly.pdbx_seq_one_letter_code
_entity_poly.pdbx_strand_id
1 'polypeptide(L)'
;MLTAHHWRPLRTKLTLAGIGDPMNLPSMHSLLDLTESALEESMSAAANPEEGQAKVTEFRDKLYAPPIEPEKAKAGYVAPPSWWDEDDSEAAFDAAVRSAPR
;
A
#
# COMPACT_ATOMS: atom_id res chain seq x y z
N MET A 1 -1.31 2.98 8.25
CA MET A 1 0.04 2.92 7.65
C MET A 1 0.55 1.48 7.58
N LEU A 2 0.38 0.78 6.45
CA LEU A 2 0.77 -0.65 6.34
C LEU A 2 2.28 -0.87 6.10
N THR A 3 2.92 -0.02 5.29
CA THR A 3 4.34 -0.13 4.94
C THR A 3 5.28 0.09 6.14
N ALA A 4 4.89 0.95 7.09
CA ALA A 4 5.64 1.18 8.33
C ALA A 4 5.71 -0.08 9.23
N HIS A 5 4.66 -0.90 9.27
CA HIS A 5 4.62 -2.13 10.08
C HIS A 5 5.42 -3.28 9.44
N HIS A 6 5.53 -3.33 8.11
CA HIS A 6 6.23 -4.39 7.37
C HIS A 6 7.60 -3.97 6.82
N TRP A 7 8.08 -2.78 7.18
CA TRP A 7 9.38 -2.25 6.74
C TRP A 7 10.56 -3.19 7.04
N ARG A 8 10.55 -3.85 8.21
CA ARG A 8 11.67 -4.70 8.64
C ARG A 8 11.88 -5.91 7.72
N PRO A 9 10.86 -6.73 7.40
CA PRO A 9 11.01 -7.81 6.42
C PRO A 9 11.34 -7.30 5.01
N LEU A 10 10.76 -6.17 4.57
CA LEU A 10 11.09 -5.57 3.28
C LEU A 10 12.55 -5.14 3.18
N ARG A 11 13.09 -4.51 4.23
CA ARG A 11 14.51 -4.17 4.33
C ARG A 11 15.39 -5.41 4.24
N THR A 12 15.03 -6.49 4.92
CA THR A 12 15.79 -7.75 4.85
C THR A 12 15.81 -8.29 3.43
N LYS A 13 14.67 -8.31 2.73
CA LYS A 13 14.61 -8.72 1.31
C LYS A 13 15.51 -7.85 0.43
N LEU A 14 15.46 -6.52 0.61
CA LEU A 14 16.31 -5.58 -0.14
C LEU A 14 17.80 -5.78 0.16
N THR A 15 18.17 -5.96 1.43
CA THR A 15 19.56 -6.21 1.83
C THR A 15 20.08 -7.54 1.26
N LEU A 16 19.26 -8.59 1.25
CA LEU A 16 19.62 -9.88 0.63
C LEU A 16 19.79 -9.76 -0.89
N ALA A 17 19.05 -8.86 -1.53
CA ALA A 17 19.20 -8.51 -2.94
C ALA A 17 20.38 -7.56 -3.23
N GLY A 18 21.19 -7.20 -2.21
CA GLY A 18 22.34 -6.30 -2.35
C GLY A 18 22.00 -4.80 -2.29
N ILE A 19 20.76 -4.45 -2.00
CA ILE A 19 20.30 -3.06 -1.89
C ILE A 19 20.44 -2.61 -0.42
N GLY A 20 21.54 -1.93 -0.14
CA GLY A 20 21.85 -1.41 1.21
C GLY A 20 21.07 -0.15 1.58
N ASP A 21 20.73 0.67 0.60
CA ASP A 21 19.91 1.88 0.78
C ASP A 21 18.68 1.83 -0.16
N PRO A 22 17.49 1.53 0.38
CA PRO A 22 16.24 1.55 -0.37
C PRO A 22 15.91 2.91 -0.99
N MET A 23 16.37 4.01 -0.37
CA MET A 23 16.09 5.36 -0.86
C MET A 23 16.94 5.73 -2.08
N ASN A 24 17.96 4.93 -2.37
CA ASN A 24 18.83 5.10 -3.53
C ASN A 24 18.38 4.27 -4.75
N LEU A 25 17.17 3.70 -4.69
CA LEU A 25 16.60 2.97 -5.81
C LEU A 25 16.29 3.93 -6.98
N PRO A 26 16.44 3.47 -8.25
CA PRO A 26 16.19 4.32 -9.42
C PRO A 26 14.76 4.86 -9.51
N SER A 27 13.80 4.18 -8.87
CA SER A 27 12.40 4.56 -8.84
C SER A 27 11.75 4.11 -7.53
N MET A 28 10.95 5.01 -6.95
CA MET A 28 10.10 4.68 -5.79
C MET A 28 9.05 3.60 -6.10
N HIS A 29 8.70 3.41 -7.38
CA HIS A 29 7.78 2.33 -7.79
C HIS A 29 8.36 0.95 -7.46
N SER A 30 9.69 0.77 -7.55
CA SER A 30 10.31 -0.52 -7.20
C SER A 30 10.11 -0.89 -5.73
N LEU A 31 10.01 0.10 -4.84
CA LEU A 31 9.67 -0.12 -3.43
C LEU A 31 8.19 -0.47 -3.27
N LEU A 32 7.31 0.20 -4.01
CA LEU A 32 5.87 -0.05 -4.00
C LEU A 32 5.56 -1.45 -4.52
N ASP A 33 6.14 -1.85 -5.66
CA ASP A 33 5.98 -3.18 -6.24
C ASP A 33 6.43 -4.29 -5.27
N LEU A 34 7.56 -4.06 -4.57
CA LEU A 34 8.04 -5.00 -3.56
C LEU A 34 7.08 -5.10 -2.37
N THR A 35 6.52 -3.97 -1.93
CA THR A 35 5.55 -3.95 -0.83
C THR A 35 4.25 -4.63 -1.21
N GLU A 36 3.79 -4.44 -2.44
CA GLU A 36 2.60 -5.08 -3.01
C GLU A 36 2.80 -6.59 -3.06
N SER A 37 3.91 -7.05 -3.67
CA SER A 37 4.26 -8.47 -3.76
C SER A 37 4.36 -9.13 -2.38
N ALA A 38 4.98 -8.47 -1.39
CA ALA A 38 5.05 -8.99 -0.03
C ALA A 38 3.68 -9.09 0.64
N LEU A 39 2.74 -8.18 0.31
CA LEU A 39 1.37 -8.24 0.80
C LEU A 39 0.61 -9.41 0.18
N GLU A 40 0.71 -9.57 -1.13
CA GLU A 40 0.07 -10.67 -1.86
C GLU A 40 0.54 -12.02 -1.33
N GLU A 41 1.85 -12.21 -1.15
CA GLU A 41 2.42 -13.40 -0.53
C GLU A 41 1.83 -13.70 0.85
N SER A 42 1.63 -12.65 1.67
CA SER A 42 1.06 -12.80 3.01
C SER A 42 -0.42 -13.22 3.00
N MET A 43 -1.18 -12.77 1.99
CA MET A 43 -2.60 -13.10 1.83
C MET A 43 -2.78 -14.49 1.22
N SER A 44 -1.91 -14.87 0.27
CA SER A 44 -1.89 -16.20 -0.34
C SER A 44 -1.42 -17.30 0.62
N ALA A 45 -0.73 -16.96 1.71
CA ALA A 45 -0.35 -17.91 2.76
C ALA A 45 -1.50 -18.34 3.69
N ALA A 46 -2.75 -17.97 3.39
CA ALA A 46 -3.94 -18.40 4.13
C ALA A 46 -4.11 -19.93 4.09
N ALA A 47 -4.66 -20.51 5.15
CA ALA A 47 -4.89 -21.96 5.27
C ALA A 47 -5.83 -22.52 4.19
N ASN A 48 -6.70 -21.67 3.64
CA ASN A 48 -7.57 -21.98 2.53
C ASN A 48 -7.10 -21.23 1.26
N PRO A 49 -6.66 -21.93 0.21
CA PRO A 49 -6.21 -21.32 -1.04
C PRO A 49 -7.26 -20.43 -1.72
N GLU A 50 -8.55 -20.79 -1.64
CA GLU A 50 -9.62 -19.99 -2.24
C GLU A 50 -9.81 -18.64 -1.52
N GLU A 51 -9.71 -18.64 -0.19
CA GLU A 51 -9.79 -17.40 0.60
C GLU A 51 -8.59 -16.50 0.36
N GLY A 52 -7.39 -17.07 0.19
CA GLY A 52 -6.20 -16.31 -0.17
C GLY A 52 -6.35 -15.61 -1.53
N GLN A 53 -6.87 -16.33 -2.52
CA GLN A 53 -7.09 -15.78 -3.86
C GLN A 53 -8.16 -14.69 -3.87
N ALA A 54 -9.23 -14.86 -3.09
CA ALA A 54 -10.28 -13.84 -2.95
C ALA A 54 -9.75 -12.55 -2.33
N LYS A 55 -8.91 -12.64 -1.28
CA LYS A 55 -8.28 -11.48 -0.64
C LYS A 55 -7.30 -10.75 -1.56
N VAL A 56 -6.50 -11.46 -2.34
CA VAL A 56 -5.62 -10.85 -3.34
C VAL A 56 -6.43 -10.12 -4.41
N THR A 57 -7.52 -10.73 -4.89
CA THR A 57 -8.42 -10.10 -5.87
C THR A 57 -9.06 -8.83 -5.30
N GLU A 58 -9.61 -8.90 -4.09
CA GLU A 58 -10.22 -7.74 -3.42
C GLU A 58 -9.21 -6.60 -3.21
N PHE A 59 -7.98 -6.94 -2.83
CA PHE A 59 -6.90 -5.98 -2.66
C PHE A 59 -6.52 -5.31 -3.98
N ARG A 60 -6.38 -6.07 -5.07
CA ARG A 60 -6.12 -5.53 -6.41
C ARG A 60 -7.26 -4.66 -6.92
N ASP A 61 -8.51 -5.07 -6.69
CA ASP A 61 -9.67 -4.28 -7.07
C ASP A 61 -9.68 -2.94 -6.31
N LYS A 62 -9.31 -2.93 -5.03
CA LYS A 62 -9.19 -1.69 -4.25
C LYS A 62 -8.13 -0.73 -4.80
N LEU A 63 -7.04 -1.25 -5.37
CA LEU A 63 -5.93 -0.44 -5.87
C LEU A 63 -6.11 0.00 -7.32
N TYR A 64 -6.66 -0.88 -8.16
CA TYR A 64 -6.61 -0.75 -9.61
C TYR A 64 -7.97 -0.82 -10.29
N ALA A 65 -9.06 -1.15 -9.57
CA ALA A 65 -10.36 -1.18 -10.22
C ALA A 65 -10.69 0.21 -10.75
N PRO A 66 -11.22 0.31 -11.98
CA PRO A 66 -11.73 1.56 -12.49
C PRO A 66 -12.78 2.10 -11.50
N PRO A 67 -12.78 3.42 -11.21
CA PRO A 67 -13.79 3.99 -10.34
C PRO A 67 -15.16 3.68 -10.92
N ILE A 68 -16.02 3.03 -10.13
CA ILE A 68 -17.42 2.82 -10.48
C ILE A 68 -18.04 4.22 -10.45
N GLU A 69 -18.18 4.86 -11.62
CA GLU A 69 -18.60 6.25 -11.73
C GLU A 69 -19.87 6.52 -10.90
N PRO A 70 -19.83 7.39 -9.87
CA PRO A 70 -20.96 8.28 -9.66
C PRO A 70 -20.92 9.34 -10.76
N GLU A 71 -22.07 9.81 -11.24
CA GLU A 71 -22.27 10.83 -12.31
C GLU A 71 -21.52 12.17 -12.14
N LYS A 72 -20.57 12.30 -11.21
CA LYS A 72 -19.86 13.52 -10.80
C LYS A 72 -18.45 13.71 -11.37
N ALA A 73 -17.98 12.84 -12.28
CA ALA A 73 -16.65 12.94 -12.89
C ALA A 73 -16.46 14.10 -13.91
N LYS A 74 -17.34 15.12 -13.94
CA LYS A 74 -17.29 16.23 -14.90
C LYS A 74 -16.41 17.43 -14.51
N ALA A 75 -15.66 17.39 -13.42
CA ALA A 75 -14.94 18.57 -12.90
C ALA A 75 -13.48 18.30 -12.48
N GLY A 76 -12.81 17.26 -13.01
CA GLY A 76 -11.42 16.96 -12.65
C GLY A 76 -11.23 16.51 -11.20
N TYR A 77 -12.32 16.17 -10.51
CA TYR A 77 -12.29 15.59 -9.17
C TYR A 77 -12.12 14.09 -9.28
N VAL A 78 -10.96 13.59 -8.84
CA VAL A 78 -10.71 12.16 -8.63
C VAL A 78 -11.29 11.83 -7.26
N ALA A 79 -12.37 11.04 -7.25
CA ALA A 79 -12.94 10.58 -5.99
C ALA A 79 -11.88 9.76 -5.23
N PRO A 80 -11.71 9.99 -3.92
CA PRO A 80 -10.79 9.19 -3.13
C PRO A 80 -11.20 7.72 -3.22
N PRO A 81 -10.24 6.78 -3.20
CA PRO A 81 -10.53 5.35 -3.22
C PRO A 81 -11.54 4.97 -2.14
N SER A 82 -12.38 3.97 -2.37
CA SER A 82 -13.48 3.58 -1.47
C SER A 82 -13.06 3.15 -0.06
N TRP A 83 -11.77 2.91 0.14
CA TRP A 83 -11.14 2.53 1.41
C TRP A 83 -10.40 3.70 2.08
N TRP A 84 -10.38 4.88 1.47
CA TRP A 84 -9.75 6.08 1.99
C TRP A 84 -10.74 6.83 2.89
N ASP A 85 -10.54 6.69 4.20
CA ASP A 85 -11.24 7.50 5.20
C ASP A 85 -10.41 8.75 5.47
N GLU A 86 -10.96 9.92 5.14
CA GLU A 86 -10.29 11.21 5.20
C GLU A 86 -9.92 11.57 6.66
N ASP A 87 -10.78 11.19 7.61
CA ASP A 87 -10.59 11.47 9.04
C ASP A 87 -9.42 10.64 9.63
N ASP A 88 -9.32 9.36 9.26
CA ASP A 88 -8.21 8.49 9.67
C ASP A 88 -6.88 8.93 9.03
N SER A 89 -6.95 9.45 7.80
CA SER A 89 -5.80 9.92 7.03
C SER A 89 -5.21 11.20 7.61
N GLU A 90 -6.07 12.18 7.92
CA GLU A 90 -5.69 13.41 8.60
C GLU A 90 -5.10 13.10 9.98
N ALA A 91 -5.76 12.25 10.78
CA ALA A 91 -5.29 11.89 12.12
C ALA A 91 -3.91 11.22 12.10
N ALA A 92 -3.64 10.35 11.12
CA ALA A 92 -2.34 9.70 10.95
C ALA A 92 -1.24 10.69 10.54
N PHE A 93 -1.55 11.66 9.69
CA PHE A 93 -0.61 12.71 9.28
C PHE A 93 -0.29 13.65 10.45
N ASP A 94 -1.32 14.05 11.18
CA ASP A 94 -1.20 14.92 12.36
C ASP A 94 -0.37 14.27 13.48
N ALA A 95 -0.54 12.96 13.70
CA ALA A 95 0.28 12.19 14.61
C ALA A 95 1.74 12.08 14.14
N ALA A 96 1.98 11.97 12.84
CA ALA A 96 3.33 11.95 12.27
C ALA A 96 4.03 13.33 12.41
N VAL A 97 3.32 14.43 12.15
CA VAL A 97 3.85 15.80 12.33
C VAL A 97 4.18 16.08 13.79
N ARG A 98 3.34 15.62 14.74
CA ARG A 98 3.59 15.79 16.18
C ARG A 98 4.75 14.96 16.72
N SER A 99 5.13 13.86 16.04
CA SER A 99 6.22 12.96 16.45
C SER A 99 7.55 13.22 15.75
N ALA A 100 7.60 14.17 14.80
CA ALA A 100 8.85 14.61 14.19
C ALA A 100 9.68 15.43 15.20
N PRO A 101 10.93 15.06 15.49
CA PRO A 101 11.80 15.86 16.34
C PRO A 101 12.08 17.22 15.67
N ARG A 102 11.98 18.30 16.44
CA ARG A 102 12.35 19.66 16.01
C ARG A 102 13.85 19.80 15.79
#